data_AF-A0A928E1P7-F1
#
_entry.id   AF-A0A928E1P7-F1
#
_cell.length_a   1.000
_cell.length_b   1.000
_cell.length_c   1.000
_cell.angle_alpha   90.00
_cell.angle_beta   90.00
_cell.angle_gamma   90.00
#
_symmetry.space_group_name_H-M   'P 1'
#
loop_
_entity.id
_entity.type
_entity.pdbx_description
1 polymer ?
#
loop_
_entity_poly.entity_id
_entity_poly.type
_entity_poly.pdbx_seq_one_letter_code
_entity_poly.pdbx_strand_id
1 'polypeptide(L)'
;MEDISKLIQQAKPLYFARKRRRKMINSAGAIMCGCFLVFMTSFKQETVIYDVWMDEVYSASNGSVIEDLGLPVDEYGLLWVG
;
A
#
# COMPACT_ATOMS: atom_id res chain seq x y z
N MET A 1 -53.93 19.55 -3.70
CA MET A 1 -53.31 18.58 -4.64
C MET A 1 -52.22 19.24 -5.47
N GLU A 2 -52.48 20.41 -6.06
CA GLU A 2 -51.50 21.14 -6.89
C GLU A 2 -50.25 21.60 -6.12
N ASP A 3 -50.41 22.06 -4.88
CA ASP A 3 -49.26 22.51 -4.07
C ASP A 3 -48.32 21.37 -3.68
N ILE A 4 -48.87 20.18 -3.42
CA ILE A 4 -48.10 18.98 -3.13
C ILE A 4 -47.33 18.53 -4.38
N SER A 5 -47.96 18.63 -5.56
CA SER A 5 -47.31 18.33 -6.85
C SER A 5 -46.15 19.29 -7.14
N LYS A 6 -46.34 20.60 -6.91
CA LYS A 6 -45.27 21.61 -7.04
C LYS A 6 -44.12 21.35 -6.06
N LEU A 7 -44.41 20.94 -4.82
CA LEU A 7 -43.41 20.62 -3.81
C LEU A 7 -42.54 19.41 -4.23
N ILE A 8 -43.16 18.37 -4.77
CA ILE A 8 -42.47 17.18 -5.29
C ILE A 8 -41.60 17.55 -6.51
N GLN A 9 -42.11 18.41 -7.39
CA GLN A 9 -41.40 18.85 -8.59
C GLN A 9 -40.15 19.67 -8.24
N GLN A 10 -40.21 20.50 -7.18
CA GLN A 10 -39.06 21.25 -6.67
C GLN A 10 -38.05 20.37 -5.89
N ALA A 11 -38.51 19.34 -5.19
CA ALA A 11 -37.63 18.42 -4.44
C ALA A 11 -36.83 17.47 -5.34
N LYS A 12 -37.36 17.14 -6.52
CA LYS A 12 -36.73 16.23 -7.49
C LYS A 12 -35.30 16.65 -7.93
N PRO A 13 -35.05 17.90 -8.39
CA PRO A 13 -33.70 18.32 -8.78
C PRO A 13 -32.71 18.32 -7.61
N LEU A 14 -33.16 18.66 -6.40
CA LEU A 14 -32.34 18.61 -5.18
C LEU A 14 -31.90 17.18 -4.84
N TYR A 15 -32.80 16.20 -5.02
CA TYR A 15 -32.47 14.79 -4.82
C TYR A 15 -31.40 14.29 -5.81
N PHE A 16 -31.54 14.61 -7.09
CA PHE A 16 -30.56 14.22 -8.11
C PHE A 16 -29.19 14.88 -7.89
N ALA A 17 -29.16 16.15 -7.46
CA ALA A 17 -27.92 16.83 -7.11
C ALA A 17 -27.20 16.15 -5.93
N ARG A 18 -27.93 15.76 -4.88
CA ARG A 18 -27.38 14.99 -3.75
C ARG A 18 -26.88 13.61 -4.18
N LYS A 19 -27.61 12.93 -5.06
CA LYS A 19 -27.23 11.60 -5.59
C LYS A 19 -25.93 11.67 -6.40
N ARG A 20 -25.73 12.71 -7.21
CA ARG A 20 -24.50 12.92 -7.99
C ARG A 20 -23.30 13.20 -7.08
N ARG A 21 -23.46 14.05 -6.06
CA ARG A 21 -22.40 14.33 -5.08
C ARG A 21 -21.96 13.08 -4.32
N ARG A 22 -22.90 12.25 -3.87
CA ARG A 22 -22.59 10.98 -3.19
C ARG A 22 -21.79 10.03 -4.09
N LYS A 23 -22.14 9.91 -5.37
CA LYS A 23 -21.38 9.09 -6.32
C LYS A 23 -19.94 9.58 -6.49
N MET A 24 -19.74 10.90 -6.59
CA MET A 24 -18.40 11.49 -6.71
C MET A 24 -17.56 11.30 -5.44
N ILE A 25 -18.15 11.44 -4.26
CA ILE A 25 -17.44 11.23 -2.98
C ILE A 25 -17.06 9.76 -2.84
N ASN A 26 -17.96 8.83 -3.15
CA ASN A 26 -17.66 7.40 -3.09
C ASN A 26 -16.54 6.99 -4.07
N SER A 27 -16.55 7.53 -5.29
CA SER A 27 -15.46 7.28 -6.25
C SER A 27 -14.15 7.92 -5.82
N ALA A 28 -14.18 9.14 -5.28
CA ALA A 28 -12.98 9.83 -4.79
C ALA A 28 -12.36 9.10 -3.59
N GLY A 29 -13.18 8.61 -2.66
CA GLY A 29 -12.73 7.80 -1.52
C GLY A 29 -12.09 6.49 -1.97
N ALA A 30 -12.68 5.78 -2.94
CA ALA A 30 -12.11 4.55 -3.47
C ALA A 30 -10.75 4.78 -4.16
N ILE A 31 -10.61 5.87 -4.93
CA ILE A 31 -9.35 6.23 -5.58
C ILE A 31 -8.28 6.58 -4.54
N MET A 32 -8.62 7.38 -3.53
CA MET A 32 -7.70 7.76 -2.45
C MET A 32 -7.17 6.54 -1.68
N CYS A 33 -8.05 5.61 -1.30
CA CYS A 33 -7.65 4.37 -0.63
C CYS A 33 -6.77 3.49 -1.55
N GLY A 34 -7.09 3.40 -2.84
CA GLY A 34 -6.26 2.67 -3.81
C GLY A 34 -4.86 3.25 -3.94
N CYS A 35 -4.74 4.58 -4.08
CA CYS A 35 -3.45 5.26 -4.13
C CYS A 35 -2.63 5.04 -2.85
N PHE A 36 -3.27 5.07 -1.68
CA PHE A 36 -2.59 4.84 -0.40
C PHE A 36 -2.05 3.41 -0.28
N LEU A 37 -2.80 2.40 -0.73
CA LEU A 37 -2.35 1.02 -0.73
C LEU A 37 -1.17 0.80 -1.69
N VAL A 38 -1.22 1.37 -2.90
CA VAL A 38 -0.12 1.30 -3.88
C VAL A 38 1.13 1.98 -3.33
N PHE A 39 0.97 3.13 -2.68
CA PHE A 39 2.07 3.85 -2.03
C PHE A 39 2.70 2.96 -0.94
N MET A 40 1.92 2.40 -0.02
CA MET A 40 2.40 1.53 1.04
C MET A 40 3.14 0.28 0.53
N THR A 41 2.68 -0.32 -0.57
CA THR A 41 3.35 -1.49 -1.15
C THR A 41 4.62 -1.16 -1.92
N SER A 42 4.78 0.09 -2.37
CA SER A 42 5.94 0.51 -3.16
C SER A 42 7.17 0.82 -2.30
N PHE A 43 6.99 1.05 -0.98
CA PHE A 43 8.11 1.18 -0.02
C PHE A 43 8.50 -0.18 0.58
N LYS A 44 8.66 -1.21 -0.25
CA LYS A 44 9.52 -2.32 0.15
C LYS A 44 10.95 -1.79 0.15
N GLN A 45 11.38 -1.24 1.28
CA GLN A 45 12.78 -0.93 1.50
C GLN A 45 13.53 -2.27 1.47
N GLU A 46 14.28 -2.50 0.39
CA GLU A 46 15.42 -3.41 0.48
C GLU A 46 16.31 -2.84 1.58
N THR A 47 16.45 -3.61 2.67
CA THR A 47 17.34 -3.24 3.76
C THR A 47 18.75 -3.41 3.24
N VAL A 48 19.32 -2.35 2.68
CA VAL A 48 20.72 -2.32 2.29
C VAL A 48 21.52 -2.30 3.58
N ILE A 49 22.10 -3.45 3.92
CA ILE A 49 23.03 -3.56 5.04
C ILE A 49 24.41 -3.17 4.50
N TYR A 50 24.98 -2.11 5.06
CA TYR A 50 26.34 -1.67 4.75
C TYR A 50 27.30 -2.31 5.75
N ASP A 51 28.38 -2.90 5.26
CA ASP A 51 29.48 -3.36 6.11
C ASP A 51 30.24 -2.14 6.70
N VAL A 52 31.11 -2.36 7.69
CA VAL A 52 32.01 -1.38 8.31
C VAL A 52 32.84 -0.60 7.26
N TRP A 53 33.03 -1.18 6.08
CA TRP A 53 33.73 -0.60 4.93
C TRP A 53 32.82 0.04 3.87
N MET A 54 31.51 0.19 4.15
CA MET A 54 30.51 0.82 3.28
C MET A 54 30.32 0.12 1.93
N ASP A 55 30.58 -1.20 1.88
CA ASP A 55 30.28 -2.00 0.70
C ASP A 55 28.82 -2.52 0.78
N GLU A 56 28.13 -2.53 -0.36
CA GLU A 56 26.72 -2.95 -0.44
C GLU A 56 26.61 -4.47 -0.31
N VAL A 57 26.28 -4.96 0.89
CA VAL A 57 26.02 -6.38 1.11
C VAL A 57 24.59 -6.67 0.69
N TYR A 58 24.41 -7.23 -0.51
CA TYR A 58 23.12 -7.72 -0.99
C TYR A 58 22.60 -8.79 -0.04
N SER A 59 21.65 -8.41 0.81
CA SER A 59 20.87 -9.35 1.60
C SER A 59 19.87 -10.01 0.68
N ALA A 60 20.32 -11.07 0.01
CA ALA A 60 19.46 -11.88 -0.85
C ALA A 60 18.28 -12.38 -0.01
N SER A 61 17.07 -12.13 -0.50
CA SER A 61 15.82 -12.62 0.11
C SER A 61 15.68 -14.15 0.15
N ASN A 62 16.74 -14.88 -0.18
CA ASN A 62 16.80 -16.31 -0.39
C ASN A 62 18.11 -16.86 0.19
N GLY A 63 18.08 -17.26 1.46
CA GLY A 63 19.16 -18.04 2.09
C GLY A 63 20.43 -17.25 2.42
N SER A 64 21.22 -17.80 3.34
CA SER A 64 22.55 -17.26 3.62
C SER A 64 23.49 -17.62 2.47
N VAL A 65 24.14 -16.61 1.88
CA VAL A 65 25.20 -16.80 0.86
C VAL A 65 26.34 -17.69 1.40
N ILE A 66 26.50 -17.74 2.73
CA ILE A 66 27.53 -18.53 3.41
C ILE A 66 27.13 -20.02 3.43
N GLU A 67 25.84 -20.34 3.54
CA GLU A 67 25.33 -21.72 3.41
C GLU A 67 25.50 -22.24 1.99
N ASP A 68 25.29 -21.39 0.97
CA ASP A 68 25.50 -21.74 -0.45
C ASP A 68 26.98 -22.06 -0.75
N LEU A 69 27.90 -21.49 0.02
CA LEU A 69 29.33 -21.79 -0.04
C LEU A 69 29.72 -23.07 0.71
N GLY A 70 28.77 -23.73 1.37
CA GLY A 70 28.99 -24.96 2.13
C GLY A 70 29.75 -24.76 3.45
N LEU A 71 29.80 -23.51 3.93
CA LEU A 71 30.46 -23.17 5.19
C LEU A 71 29.49 -23.35 6.36
N PRO A 72 29.98 -23.69 7.57
CA PRO A 72 29.13 -23.84 8.74
C PRO A 72 28.56 -22.47 9.15
N VAL A 73 27.27 -22.44 9.43
CA VAL A 73 26.50 -21.23 9.69
C VAL A 73 25.71 -21.38 10.99
N ASP A 74 25.60 -20.28 11.75
CA ASP A 74 24.83 -20.19 13.00
C ASP A 74 23.33 -19.94 12.72
N GLU A 75 22.47 -19.99 13.75
CA GLU A 75 21.01 -19.83 13.68
C GLU A 75 20.54 -18.54 12.98
N TYR A 76 21.42 -17.55 12.85
CA TYR A 76 21.15 -16.25 12.22
C TYR A 76 21.66 -16.13 10.78
N GLY A 77 22.18 -17.21 10.16
CA GLY A 77 22.68 -17.16 8.79
C GLY A 77 24.11 -16.60 8.65
N LEU A 78 24.84 -16.43 9.76
CA LEU A 78 26.21 -15.92 9.80
C LEU A 78 27.23 -17.05 9.94
N LEU A 79 28.46 -16.85 9.46
CA LEU A 79 29.55 -17.83 9.57
C LEU A 79 29.78 -18.23 11.02
N TRP A 80 29.66 -19.53 11.31
CA TRP A 80 29.96 -20.07 12.61
C TRP A 80 31.48 -20.22 12.77
N VAL A 81 32.07 -19.34 13.59
CA VAL A 81 33.47 -19.45 14.01
C VAL A 81 33.48 -20.00 15.42
N GLY A 82 33.58 -21.33 15.53
CA GLY A 82 33.80 -22.03 16.79
C GLY A 82 35.25 -21.92 17.27
#